data_AF-A0A7V5UTJ0-F1
#
_entry.id   AF-A0A7V5UTJ0-F1
#
_cell.length_a   1.000
_cell.length_b   1.000
_cell.length_c   1.000
_cell.angle_alpha   90.00
_cell.angle_beta   90.00
_cell.angle_gamma   90.00
#
_symmetry.space_group_name_H-M   'P 1'
#
loop_
_entity.id
_entity.type
_entity.pdbx_description
1 polymer ?
#
loop_
_entity_poly.entity_id
_entity_poly.type
_entity_poly.pdbx_seq_one_letter_code
_entity_poly.pdbx_strand_id
1 'polypeptide(L)' 'MGKESQERRRFKINLRRKRREKIKRLKEKYKAAKTEDEKIKIIQKALKINPNLEGKDLINSFSK' A
#
# COMPACT_ATOMS: atom_id res chain seq x y z
N MET A 1 -22.01 -8.27 20.80
CA MET A 1 -20.93 -7.51 20.13
C MET A 1 -21.12 -6.02 20.44
N GLY A 2 -20.30 -5.42 21.31
CA GLY A 2 -20.42 -4.00 21.66
C GLY A 2 -20.07 -3.08 20.48
N LYS A 3 -20.71 -1.90 20.41
CA LYS A 3 -20.40 -0.90 19.37
C LYS A 3 -18.98 -0.36 19.60
N GLU A 4 -18.16 -0.38 18.55
CA GLU A 4 -16.81 0.19 18.58
C GLU A 4 -16.86 1.70 18.85
N SER A 5 -15.94 2.22 19.69
CA SER A 5 -15.87 3.66 19.98
C SER A 5 -15.59 4.47 18.72
N GLN A 6 -16.14 5.69 18.65
CA GLN A 6 -15.92 6.57 17.49
C GLN A 6 -14.43 6.85 17.26
N GLU A 7 -13.63 6.97 18.32
CA GLU A 7 -12.19 7.20 18.23
C GLU A 7 -11.46 6.03 17.59
N ARG A 8 -11.78 4.78 18.01
CA ARG A 8 -11.17 3.58 17.45
C ARG A 8 -11.55 3.39 15.98
N ARG A 9 -12.80 3.73 15.62
CA ARG A 9 -13.25 3.78 14.22
C ARG A 9 -12.46 4.81 13.41
N ARG A 10 -12.32 6.04 13.90
CA ARG A 10 -11.54 7.10 13.24
C ARG A 10 -10.06 6.71 13.08
N PHE A 11 -9.46 6.11 14.10
CA PHE A 11 -8.09 5.61 14.06
C PHE A 11 -7.88 4.56 12.96
N LYS A 12 -8.76 3.55 12.88
CA LYS A 12 -8.71 2.53 11.81
C LYS A 12 -8.85 3.13 10.42
N ILE A 13 -9.75 4.10 10.24
CA ILE A 13 -9.94 4.82 8.97
C ILE A 13 -8.65 5.58 8.59
N ASN A 14 -8.07 6.32 9.54
CA ASN A 14 -6.83 7.07 9.32
C ASN A 14 -5.66 6.14 8.98
N LEU A 15 -5.54 5.00 9.65
CA LEU A 15 -4.52 4.01 9.36
C LEU A 15 -4.66 3.45 7.93
N ARG A 16 -5.88 3.13 7.51
CA ARG A 16 -6.19 2.70 6.14
C ARG A 16 -5.84 3.78 5.11
N ARG A 17 -6.19 5.05 5.39
CA ARG A 17 -5.87 6.18 4.49
C ARG A 17 -4.36 6.34 4.32
N LYS A 18 -3.61 6.36 5.42
CA LYS A 18 -2.14 6.46 5.41
C LYS A 18 -1.48 5.32 4.62
N ARG A 19 -1.98 4.08 4.74
CA ARG A 19 -1.48 2.94 3.96
C ARG A 19 -1.73 3.13 2.46
N ARG A 20 -2.94 3.56 2.08
CA ARG A 20 -3.29 3.85 0.67
C ARG A 20 -2.41 4.96 0.08
N GLU A 21 -2.21 6.05 0.82
CA GLU A 21 -1.33 7.15 0.40
C GLU A 21 0.12 6.68 0.20
N LYS A 22 0.66 5.87 1.13
CA LYS A 22 2.01 5.29 0.98
C LYS A 22 2.12 4.40 -0.27
N ILE A 23 1.13 3.55 -0.51
CA ILE A 23 1.09 2.70 -1.72
C ILE A 23 1.04 3.55 -2.98
N LYS A 24 0.21 4.60 -3.00
CA LYS A 24 0.13 5.53 -4.15
C LYS A 24 1.50 6.15 -4.47
N ARG A 25 2.21 6.64 -3.45
CA ARG A 25 3.57 7.19 -3.61
C ARG A 25 4.56 6.15 -4.12
N LEU A 26 4.46 4.89 -3.65
CA LEU A 26 5.30 3.80 -4.17
C LEU A 26 4.98 3.47 -5.62
N LYS A 27 3.70 3.51 -6.02
CA LYS A 27 3.28 3.33 -7.41
C LYS A 27 3.87 4.40 -8.33
N GLU A 28 3.83 5.66 -7.92
CA GLU A 28 4.47 6.76 -8.66
C GLU A 28 5.99 6.53 -8.81
N LYS A 29 6.67 6.13 -7.73
CA LYS A 29 8.09 5.77 -7.78
C LYS A 29 8.38 4.60 -8.70
N TYR A 30 7.50 3.59 -8.74
CA TYR A 30 7.66 2.45 -9.63
C TYR A 30 7.51 2.82 -11.11
N LYS A 31 6.56 3.71 -11.42
CA LYS A 31 6.40 4.24 -12.79
C LYS A 31 7.61 5.06 -13.24
N ALA A 32 8.25 5.77 -12.31
CA ALA A 32 9.47 6.54 -12.59
C ALA A 32 10.77 5.71 -12.56
N ALA A 33 10.74 4.49 -12.01
CA ALA A 33 11.91 3.64 -11.87
C ALA A 33 12.40 3.15 -13.24
N LYS A 34 13.71 3.30 -13.49
CA LYS A 34 14.33 2.97 -14.78
C LYS A 34 14.82 1.53 -14.83
N THR A 35 15.18 0.97 -13.67
CA THR A 35 15.76 -0.37 -13.55
C THR A 35 14.78 -1.37 -12.93
N GLU A 36 14.95 -2.66 -13.23
CA GLU A 36 14.17 -3.72 -12.61
C GLU A 36 14.46 -3.87 -11.11
N ASP A 37 15.71 -3.66 -10.68
CA ASP A 37 16.08 -3.71 -9.27
C ASP A 37 15.35 -2.65 -8.42
N GLU A 38 15.21 -1.43 -8.94
CA GLU A 38 14.45 -0.37 -8.29
C GLU A 38 12.97 -0.75 -8.17
N LYS A 39 12.40 -1.30 -9.25
CA LYS A 39 11.03 -1.79 -9.30
C LYS A 39 10.79 -2.89 -8.25
N ILE A 40 11.70 -3.85 -8.14
CA ILE A 40 11.64 -4.93 -7.14
C ILE A 40 11.70 -4.38 -5.71
N LYS A 41 12.65 -3.46 -5.42
CA LYS A 41 12.77 -2.82 -4.10
C LYS A 41 11.48 -2.07 -3.71
N ILE A 42 10.82 -1.44 -4.67
CA ILE A 42 9.56 -0.72 -4.44
C ILE A 42 8.41 -1.69 -4.16
N ILE A 43 8.31 -2.79 -4.93
CA ILE A 43 7.31 -3.84 -4.70
C ILE A 43 7.49 -4.46 -3.31
N GLN A 44 8.72 -4.83 -2.93
CA GLN A 44 9.00 -5.39 -1.59
C GLN A 44 8.59 -4.42 -0.47
N LYS A 45 8.84 -3.12 -0.63
CA LYS A 45 8.37 -2.09 0.32
C LYS A 45 6.85 -2.02 0.40
N ALA A 46 6.16 -2.14 -0.74
CA ALA A 46 4.71 -2.10 -0.79
C ALA A 46 4.08 -3.33 -0.08
N LEU A 47 4.63 -4.52 -0.29
CA LEU A 47 4.21 -5.77 0.38
C LEU A 47 4.37 -5.69 1.91
N LYS A 48 5.47 -5.11 2.41
CA LYS A 48 5.67 -4.89 3.85
C LYS A 48 4.61 -3.96 4.47
N ILE A 49 4.10 -2.99 3.70
CA ILE A 49 3.11 -2.00 4.18
C ILE A 49 1.70 -2.58 4.18
N ASN A 50 1.39 -3.44 3.23
CA ASN A 50 0.10 -4.12 3.16
C ASN A 50 0.26 -5.60 2.82
N PRO A 51 0.49 -6.45 3.83
CA PRO A 51 0.63 -7.89 3.63
C PRO A 51 -0.66 -8.57 3.17
N ASN A 52 -1.82 -7.90 3.34
CA ASN A 52 -3.12 -8.41 2.90
C ASN A 52 -3.42 -8.11 1.42
N LEU A 53 -2.60 -7.31 0.74
CA LEU A 53 -2.64 -7.23 -0.72
C LEU A 53 -1.89 -8.46 -1.23
N GLU A 54 -2.59 -9.35 -1.92
CA GLU A 54 -1.91 -10.42 -2.65
C GLU A 54 -0.90 -9.78 -3.58
N GLY A 55 0.34 -10.30 -3.59
CA GLY A 55 1.41 -9.67 -4.36
C GLY A 55 1.08 -9.54 -5.85
N LYS A 56 0.25 -10.43 -6.39
CA LYS A 56 -0.30 -10.35 -7.75
C LYS A 56 -1.17 -9.12 -7.99
N ASP A 57 -2.11 -8.80 -7.10
CA ASP A 57 -2.95 -7.61 -7.22
C ASP A 57 -2.12 -6.34 -7.15
N LEU A 58 -1.09 -6.35 -6.30
CA LEU A 58 -0.19 -5.23 -6.17
C LEU A 58 0.62 -5.02 -7.46
N ILE A 59 1.22 -6.08 -8.02
CA ILE A 59 1.96 -6.01 -9.28
C ILE A 59 1.05 -5.55 -10.44
N ASN A 60 -0.15 -6.12 -10.57
CA ASN A 60 -1.14 -5.68 -11.57
C ASN A 60 -1.50 -4.20 -11.40
N SER A 61 -1.68 -3.74 -10.16
CA SER A 61 -2.00 -2.34 -9.89
C SER A 61 -0.84 -1.40 -10.22
N PHE A 62 0.41 -1.86 -10.23
CA PHE A 62 1.57 -1.05 -10.57
C PHE A 62 1.85 -1.03 -12.08
N SER A 63 1.48 -2.11 -12.78
CA SER A 63 1.62 -2.25 -14.24
C SER A 63 0.53 -1.53 -15.05
N LYS A 64 -0.62 -1.20 -14.44
CA LYS A 64 -1.73 -0.41 -15.02
C LYS A 64 -1.56 1.09 -14.73
#